data_AF-A0A1I4R5I7-F1
#
_entry.id   AF-A0A1I4R5I7-F1
#
_cell.length_a   1.000
_cell.length_b   1.000
_cell.length_c   1.000
_cell.angle_alpha   90.00
_cell.angle_beta   90.00
_cell.angle_gamma   90.00
#
_symmetry.space_group_name_H-M   'P 1'
#
loop_
_entity.id
_entity.type
_entity.pdbx_description
1 polymer ?
#
loop_
_entity_poly.entity_id
_entity_poly.type
_entity_poly.pdbx_seq_one_letter_code
_entity_poly.pdbx_strand_id
1 'polypeptide(L)'
;MRGVARHPRQRGFTLLEVLVAVAVLAVALGAAVKVGSENARNAAYLRDRTHAHWVAQNVLARYRAGLEDATPGTREGAAFMAGREWYWRARIQPRELDVAGHTLGPVPRVEVTVRDRDDPDARPLARSITYLTP
;
A
#
# COMPACT_ATOMS: atom_id res chain seq x y z
N MET A 1 -31.08 12.26 75.43
CA MET A 1 -31.03 11.68 74.06
C MET A 1 -30.12 12.54 73.19
N ARG A 2 -28.91 12.08 72.86
CA ARG A 2 -28.10 12.66 71.78
C ARG A 2 -27.45 11.50 71.02
N GLY A 3 -27.98 11.21 69.84
CA GLY A 3 -27.43 10.21 68.93
C GLY A 3 -26.13 10.74 68.34
N VAL A 4 -25.03 10.02 68.54
CA VAL A 4 -23.75 10.32 67.92
C VAL A 4 -23.82 9.87 66.46
N ALA A 5 -23.89 10.81 65.53
CA ALA A 5 -23.78 10.53 64.11
C ALA A 5 -22.35 10.03 63.81
N ARG A 6 -22.21 8.77 63.39
CA ARG A 6 -20.93 8.22 62.93
C ARG A 6 -20.58 8.85 61.58
N HIS A 7 -19.46 9.56 61.52
CA HIS A 7 -18.89 9.99 60.25
C HIS A 7 -18.51 8.76 59.42
N PRO A 8 -18.89 8.67 58.13
CA PRO A 8 -18.42 7.60 57.26
C PRO A 8 -16.89 7.72 57.15
N ARG A 9 -16.18 6.65 57.54
CA ARG A 9 -14.73 6.54 57.34
C ARG A 9 -14.46 6.55 55.84
N GLN A 10 -13.82 7.61 55.35
CA GLN A 10 -13.31 7.68 53.99
C GLN A 10 -12.32 6.52 53.80
N ARG A 11 -12.66 5.55 52.93
CA ARG A 11 -11.76 4.46 52.56
C ARG A 11 -10.75 5.05 51.57
N GLY A 12 -9.51 5.22 52.01
CA GLY A 12 -8.40 5.58 51.11
C GLY A 12 -8.08 4.44 50.16
N PHE A 13 -7.53 4.77 48.99
CA PHE A 13 -7.07 3.78 48.02
C PHE A 13 -5.93 2.93 48.59
N THR A 14 -5.98 1.63 48.31
CA THR A 14 -4.90 0.72 48.69
C THR A 14 -3.72 0.83 47.72
N LEU A 15 -2.51 0.49 48.16
CA LEU A 15 -1.35 0.36 47.26
C LEU A 15 -1.62 -0.62 46.11
N LEU A 16 -2.37 -1.69 46.39
CA LEU A 16 -2.75 -2.69 45.39
C LEU A 16 -3.63 -2.09 44.29
N GLU A 17 -4.60 -1.24 44.62
CA GLU A 17 -5.44 -0.59 43.61
C GLU A 17 -4.65 0.32 42.67
N VAL A 18 -3.70 1.10 43.20
CA VAL A 18 -2.87 1.96 42.37
C VAL A 18 -1.98 1.13 41.44
N LEU A 19 -1.40 0.03 41.95
CA LEU A 19 -0.60 -0.89 41.13
C LEU A 19 -1.44 -1.55 40.03
N VAL A 20 -2.64 -2.02 40.37
CA VAL A 20 -3.57 -2.62 39.39
C VAL A 20 -4.02 -1.58 38.37
N ALA A 21 -4.33 -0.35 38.79
CA ALA A 21 -4.72 0.73 37.89
C ALA A 21 -3.60 1.07 36.91
N VAL A 22 -2.36 1.19 37.38
CA VAL A 22 -1.19 1.43 36.53
C VAL A 22 -0.94 0.25 35.59
N ALA A 23 -1.10 -1.00 36.06
CA ALA A 23 -0.95 -2.18 35.21
C ALA A 23 -1.98 -2.20 34.07
N VAL A 24 -3.26 -1.96 34.37
CA VAL A 24 -4.33 -1.88 33.36
C VAL A 24 -4.07 -0.72 32.40
N LEU A 25 -3.67 0.44 32.91
CA LEU A 25 -3.33 1.60 32.09
C LEU A 25 -2.15 1.32 31.15
N ALA A 26 -1.09 0.67 31.65
CA ALA A 26 0.07 0.31 30.85
C ALA A 26 -0.30 -0.63 29.70
N VAL A 27 -1.15 -1.64 29.97
CA VAL A 27 -1.67 -2.54 28.93
C VAL A 27 -2.51 -1.77 27.89
N ALA A 28 -3.40 -0.88 28.34
CA ALA A 28 -4.23 -0.09 27.44
C ALA A 28 -3.40 0.83 26.53
N LEU A 29 -2.40 1.53 27.09
CA LEU A 29 -1.49 2.37 26.31
C LEU A 29 -0.63 1.55 25.35
N GLY A 30 -0.14 0.37 25.78
CA GLY A 30 0.59 -0.55 24.91
C GLY A 30 -0.25 -1.00 23.71
N ALA A 31 -1.52 -1.33 23.93
CA ALA A 31 -2.46 -1.66 22.86
C ALA A 31 -2.70 -0.47 21.91
N ALA A 32 -2.87 0.74 22.46
CA ALA A 32 -3.07 1.95 21.66
C ALA A 32 -1.85 2.26 20.76
N VAL A 33 -0.63 2.16 21.29
CA VAL A 33 0.61 2.34 20.52
C VAL A 33 0.74 1.29 19.42
N LYS A 34 0.42 0.03 19.71
CA LYS A 34 0.42 -1.04 18.70
C LYS A 34 -0.52 -0.72 17.54
N VAL A 35 -1.77 -0.37 17.84
CA VAL A 35 -2.78 -0.02 16.82
C VAL A 35 -2.35 1.22 16.03
N GLY A 36 -1.86 2.27 16.70
CA GLY A 36 -1.33 3.46 16.03
C GLY A 36 -0.19 3.14 15.08
N SER A 37 0.72 2.26 15.49
CA SER A 37 1.85 1.81 14.66
C SER A 37 1.40 0.99 13.46
N GLU A 38 0.41 0.11 13.63
CA GLU A 38 -0.20 -0.67 12.54
C GLU A 38 -0.89 0.24 11.53
N ASN A 39 -1.65 1.23 12.00
CA ASN A 39 -2.30 2.22 11.15
C ASN A 39 -1.29 3.06 10.36
N ALA A 40 -0.20 3.52 11.00
CA ALA A 40 0.86 4.27 10.34
C ALA A 40 1.54 3.43 9.23
N ARG A 41 1.84 2.16 9.50
CA ARG A 41 2.41 1.23 8.51
C ARG A 41 1.44 1.01 7.34
N ASN A 42 0.15 0.82 7.61
CA ASN A 42 -0.85 0.64 6.57
C ASN A 42 -0.99 1.90 5.70
N ALA A 43 -1.02 3.09 6.32
CA ALA A 43 -1.07 4.34 5.58
C ALA A 43 0.16 4.53 4.67
N ALA A 44 1.37 4.22 5.17
CA ALA A 44 2.58 4.24 4.36
C ALA A 44 2.52 3.25 3.19
N TYR A 45 2.04 2.02 3.45
CA TYR A 45 1.87 1.01 2.41
C TYR A 45 0.90 1.47 1.30
N LEU A 46 -0.25 2.02 1.66
CA LEU A 46 -1.23 2.52 0.69
C LEU A 46 -0.67 3.68 -0.15
N ARG A 47 0.03 4.63 0.50
CA ARG A 47 0.72 5.71 -0.19
C ARG A 47 1.73 5.17 -1.21
N ASP A 48 2.53 4.19 -0.83
CA ASP A 48 3.54 3.58 -1.71
C ASP A 48 2.88 2.86 -2.90
N ARG A 49 1.72 2.22 -2.70
CA ARG A 49 0.94 1.65 -3.82
C ARG A 49 0.45 2.73 -4.78
N THR A 50 -0.01 3.87 -4.27
CA THR A 50 -0.45 5.01 -5.09
C THR A 50 0.70 5.56 -5.93
N HIS A 51 1.88 5.77 -5.34
CA HIS A 51 3.05 6.24 -6.09
C HIS A 51 3.51 5.22 -7.14
N ALA A 52 3.60 3.94 -6.78
CA ALA A 52 3.91 2.88 -7.74
C ALA A 52 2.89 2.82 -8.89
N HIS A 53 1.61 3.08 -8.61
CA HIS A 53 0.58 3.16 -9.64
C HIS A 53 0.80 4.36 -10.57
N TRP A 54 1.11 5.55 -10.05
CA TRP A 54 1.45 6.71 -10.89
C TRP A 54 2.68 6.46 -11.77
N VAL A 55 3.72 5.81 -11.24
CA VAL A 55 4.87 5.36 -12.04
C VAL A 55 4.42 4.44 -13.17
N ALA A 56 3.57 3.44 -12.87
CA ALA A 56 3.04 2.54 -13.89
C ALA A 56 2.25 3.28 -14.97
N GLN A 57 1.41 4.24 -14.58
CA GLN A 57 0.64 5.07 -15.52
C GLN A 57 1.55 5.93 -16.39
N ASN A 58 2.60 6.54 -15.83
CA ASN A 58 3.57 7.31 -16.61
C ASN A 58 4.30 6.44 -17.63
N VAL A 59 4.72 5.23 -17.25
CA VAL A 59 5.34 4.28 -18.18
C VAL A 59 4.37 3.90 -19.30
N LEU A 60 3.12 3.55 -18.96
CA LEU A 60 2.08 3.23 -19.96
C LEU A 60 1.78 4.42 -20.88
N ALA A 61 1.78 5.64 -20.35
CA ALA A 61 1.58 6.85 -21.14
C ALA A 61 2.68 7.04 -22.19
N ARG A 62 3.95 6.71 -21.87
CA ARG A 62 5.04 6.75 -22.84
C ARG A 62 4.84 5.76 -24.00
N TYR A 63 4.40 4.54 -23.70
CA TYR A 63 4.02 3.55 -24.74
C TYR A 63 2.87 4.05 -25.61
N ARG A 64 1.81 4.60 -25.00
CA ARG A 64 0.66 5.14 -25.75
C ARG A 64 1.01 6.36 -26.61
N ALA A 65 1.98 7.15 -26.17
CA ALA A 65 2.47 8.31 -26.91
C ALA A 65 3.49 7.96 -28.02
N GLY A 66 3.81 6.66 -28.20
CA GLY A 66 4.83 6.23 -29.17
C GLY A 66 6.26 6.62 -28.80
N LEU A 67 6.50 7.02 -27.54
CA LEU A 67 7.84 7.36 -27.04
C LEU A 67 8.67 6.13 -26.68
N GLU A 68 8.03 4.97 -26.61
CA GLU A 68 8.64 3.68 -26.32
C GLU A 68 8.22 2.65 -27.37
N ASP A 69 9.16 1.82 -27.81
CA ASP A 69 8.91 0.77 -28.80
C ASP A 69 8.05 -0.35 -28.18
N ALA A 70 6.94 -0.65 -28.84
CA ALA A 70 5.98 -1.68 -28.46
C ALA A 70 6.24 -3.04 -29.12
N THR A 71 7.47 -3.30 -29.57
CA THR A 71 7.88 -4.62 -30.04
C THR A 71 7.72 -5.67 -28.91
N PRO A 72 7.23 -6.88 -29.20
CA PRO A 72 7.08 -7.94 -28.20
C PRO A 72 8.36 -8.22 -27.42
N GLY A 73 8.24 -8.38 -26.10
CA GLY A 73 9.37 -8.64 -25.21
C GLY A 73 9.20 -8.02 -23.83
N THR A 74 10.31 -7.98 -23.09
CA THR A 74 10.38 -7.34 -21.78
C THR A 74 11.28 -6.12 -21.86
N ARG A 75 10.86 -5.03 -21.19
CA ARG A 75 11.65 -3.82 -20.96
C ARG A 75 11.63 -3.51 -19.48
N GLU A 76 12.74 -2.98 -18.98
CA GLU A 76 12.92 -2.66 -17.57
C GLU A 76 13.58 -1.31 -17.44
N GLY A 77 13.38 -0.67 -16.30
CA GLY A 77 14.06 0.58 -15.98
C GLY A 77 13.68 1.09 -14.61
N ALA A 78 14.23 2.25 -14.30
CA ALA A 78 13.96 2.96 -13.06
C ALA A 78 13.20 4.26 -13.33
N ALA A 79 12.49 4.75 -12.32
CA ALA A 79 11.83 6.04 -12.33
C ALA A 79 11.93 6.69 -10.95
N PHE A 80 12.36 7.95 -10.90
CA PHE A 80 12.39 8.71 -9.66
C PHE A 80 11.06 9.44 -9.44
N MET A 81 10.38 9.18 -8.33
CA MET A 81 9.11 9.82 -7.97
C MET A 81 8.90 9.84 -6.46
N ALA A 82 8.36 10.96 -5.95
CA ALA A 82 8.08 11.14 -4.52
C ALA A 82 9.33 10.95 -3.64
N GLY A 83 10.49 11.41 -4.12
CA GLY A 83 11.76 11.39 -3.38
C GLY A 83 12.44 10.02 -3.32
N ARG A 84 12.00 9.03 -4.12
CA ARG A 84 12.64 7.71 -4.19
C ARG A 84 12.63 7.13 -5.59
N GLU A 85 13.49 6.14 -5.81
CA GLU A 85 13.55 5.36 -7.04
C GLU A 85 12.54 4.20 -7.01
N TRP A 86 11.96 3.92 -8.16
CA TRP A 86 11.00 2.85 -8.43
C TRP A 86 11.48 2.03 -9.62
N TYR A 87 11.37 0.70 -9.53
CA TYR A 87 11.83 -0.21 -10.57
C TYR A 87 10.63 -0.77 -11.30
N TRP A 88 10.56 -0.54 -12.61
CA TRP A 88 9.44 -0.95 -13.44
C TRP A 88 9.86 -1.99 -14.47
N ARG A 89 8.93 -2.88 -14.80
CA ARG A 89 9.06 -3.87 -15.86
C ARG A 89 7.82 -3.80 -16.73
N ALA A 90 8.00 -3.54 -18.02
CA ALA A 90 6.98 -3.61 -19.05
C ALA A 90 7.12 -4.93 -19.81
N ARG A 91 6.03 -5.70 -19.91
CA ARG A 91 5.95 -6.93 -20.69
C ARG A 91 4.97 -6.73 -21.83
N ILE A 92 5.48 -6.74 -23.05
CA ILE A 92 4.72 -6.55 -24.28
C ILE A 92 4.49 -7.92 -24.93
N GLN A 93 3.22 -8.26 -25.16
CA GLN A 93 2.83 -9.51 -25.81
C GLN A 93 1.73 -9.23 -26.83
N PRO A 94 1.79 -9.80 -28.04
CA PRO A 94 0.66 -9.75 -28.96
C PRO A 94 -0.51 -10.53 -28.35
N ARG A 95 -1.72 -9.97 -28.45
CA ARG A 95 -2.96 -10.63 -28.05
C ARG A 95 -3.98 -10.52 -29.17
N GLU A 96 -4.55 -11.65 -29.54
CA GLU A 96 -5.79 -11.69 -30.31
C GLU A 96 -6.92 -11.24 -29.38
N LEU A 97 -7.76 -10.34 -29.89
CA LEU A 97 -8.91 -9.80 -29.17
C LEU A 97 -10.17 -10.15 -29.94
N ASP A 98 -11.00 -10.98 -29.33
CA ASP A 98 -12.34 -11.26 -29.83
C ASP A 98 -13.31 -10.20 -29.32
N VAL A 99 -13.82 -9.37 -30.24
CA VAL A 99 -14.78 -8.31 -29.93
C VAL A 99 -16.03 -8.53 -30.78
N ALA A 100 -17.17 -8.78 -30.14
CA ALA A 100 -18.47 -8.96 -30.79
C ALA A 100 -18.48 -10.02 -31.93
N GLY A 101 -17.69 -11.09 -31.78
CA GLY A 101 -17.60 -12.16 -32.79
C GLY A 101 -16.61 -11.89 -33.93
N HIS A 102 -15.85 -10.79 -33.86
CA HIS A 102 -14.75 -10.49 -34.78
C HIS A 102 -13.41 -10.56 -34.06
N THR A 103 -12.49 -11.36 -34.59
CA THR A 103 -11.10 -11.41 -34.12
C THR A 103 -10.32 -10.26 -34.76
N LEU A 104 -9.96 -9.27 -33.95
CA LEU A 104 -9.01 -8.25 -34.36
C LEU A 104 -7.61 -8.88 -34.50
N GLY A 105 -6.82 -8.39 -35.45
CA GLY A 105 -5.41 -8.78 -35.59
C GLY A 105 -4.61 -8.56 -34.29
N PRO A 106 -3.39 -9.11 -34.17
CA PRO A 106 -2.66 -9.11 -32.90
C PRO A 106 -2.46 -7.68 -32.37
N VAL A 107 -3.10 -7.38 -31.24
CA VAL A 107 -3.01 -6.09 -30.57
C VAL A 107 -1.92 -6.18 -29.48
N PRO A 108 -0.94 -5.26 -29.45
CA PRO A 108 0.06 -5.26 -28.39
C PRO A 108 -0.58 -5.03 -27.02
N ARG A 109 -0.46 -6.02 -26.13
CA ARG A 109 -0.80 -5.91 -24.71
C ARG A 109 0.46 -5.54 -23.94
N VAL A 110 0.48 -4.36 -23.34
CA VAL A 110 1.56 -3.89 -22.48
C VAL A 110 1.13 -4.02 -21.02
N GLU A 111 1.86 -4.83 -20.26
CA GLU A 111 1.69 -4.95 -18.81
C GLU A 111 2.88 -4.34 -18.10
N VAL A 112 2.63 -3.30 -17.30
CA VAL A 112 3.64 -2.66 -16.47
C VAL A 112 3.48 -3.09 -15.02
N THR A 113 4.57 -3.54 -14.42
CA THR A 113 4.68 -3.82 -12.99
C THR A 113 5.71 -2.89 -12.36
N VAL A 114 5.45 -2.43 -11.14
CA VAL A 114 6.33 -1.49 -10.43
C VAL A 114 6.63 -2.01 -9.02
N ARG A 115 7.90 -1.92 -8.65
CA ARG A 115 8.48 -2.41 -7.40
C ARG A 115 9.25 -1.29 -6.69
N ASP A 116 9.40 -1.48 -5.40
CA ASP A 116 10.03 -0.54 -4.47
C ASP A 116 11.55 -0.73 -4.34
N ARG A 117 12.09 -1.78 -4.97
CA ARG A 117 13.48 -2.21 -4.96
C ARG A 117 13.84 -2.93 -6.27
N ASP A 118 15.13 -2.96 -6.59
CA ASP A 118 15.67 -3.62 -7.78
C ASP A 118 15.78 -5.14 -7.58
N ASP A 119 14.62 -5.78 -7.42
CA ASP A 119 14.52 -7.22 -7.23
C ASP A 119 13.40 -7.74 -8.17
N PRO A 120 13.75 -8.52 -9.21
CA PRO A 120 12.79 -9.13 -10.12
C PRO A 120 11.69 -9.95 -9.44
N ASP A 121 12.01 -10.58 -8.31
CA ASP A 121 11.16 -11.51 -7.58
C ASP A 121 10.35 -10.82 -6.47
N ALA A 122 10.70 -9.58 -6.12
CA ALA A 122 9.91 -8.79 -5.20
C ALA A 122 8.49 -8.58 -5.71
N ARG A 123 7.53 -8.65 -4.77
CA ARG A 123 6.11 -8.48 -5.07
C ARG A 123 5.86 -7.06 -5.60
N PRO A 124 5.24 -6.90 -6.78
CA PRO A 124 4.94 -5.58 -7.33
C PRO A 124 3.90 -4.86 -6.46
N LEU A 125 4.15 -3.57 -6.19
CA LEU A 125 3.19 -2.70 -5.51
C LEU A 125 2.08 -2.26 -6.45
N ALA A 126 2.38 -2.09 -7.73
CA ALA A 126 1.40 -1.80 -8.77
C ALA A 126 1.58 -2.70 -9.99
N ARG A 127 0.45 -3.06 -10.60
CA ARG A 127 0.36 -3.71 -11.91
C ARG A 127 -0.70 -2.97 -12.71
N SER A 128 -0.39 -2.62 -13.94
CA SER A 128 -1.32 -1.94 -14.85
C SER A 128 -1.16 -2.50 -16.26
N ILE A 129 -2.27 -2.67 -16.96
CA ILE A 129 -2.31 -3.28 -18.29
C ILE A 129 -2.99 -2.30 -19.23
N THR A 130 -2.47 -2.17 -20.44
CA THR A 130 -3.15 -1.51 -21.54
C THR A 130 -3.02 -2.35 -22.81
N TYR A 131 -3.92 -2.09 -23.74
CA TYR A 131 -3.76 -2.47 -25.14
C TYR A 131 -3.37 -1.21 -25.92
N LEU A 132 -2.55 -1.37 -26.94
CA LEU A 132 -2.18 -0.31 -27.87
C LEU A 132 -2.97 -0.50 -29.15
N THR A 133 -3.79 0.47 -29.52
CA THR A 133 -4.44 0.47 -30.83
C THR A 133 -3.41 0.80 -31.90
N PRO A 134 -3.48 0.15 -33.07
CA PRO A 134 -2.62 0.45 -34.21
C PRO A 134 -2.82 1.88 -34.73
#